data_AF-A0A3D1D218-F1
#
_entry.id   AF-A0A3D1D218-F1
#
_cell.length_a   1.000
_cell.length_b   1.000
_cell.length_c   1.000
_cell.angle_alpha   90.00
_cell.angle_beta   90.00
_cell.angle_gamma   90.00
#
_symmetry.space_group_name_H-M   'P 1'
#
loop_
_entity.id
_entity.type
_entity.pdbx_description
1 polymer ?
#
loop_
_entity_poly.entity_id
_entity_poly.type
_entity_poly.pdbx_seq_one_letter_code
_entity_poly.pdbx_strand_id
1 'polypeptide(L)'
;MSRRSLLTLGFLLLCSLTLCAASRQFTVVIDAGHGGNDCGAKGLISYEKNLTLRYALALGSAIEKNFDDVRVVYTRRTDVFIPLHERADIANRNKADLFLSVHINALAGGRISHGFQSYTLGTGERTGSKGLQENLEVAKRENSVIFLEKDYKTRYKGLENSAEGDIMFELIADKNRERSVELSRILQTEVCRATGRVNGGAHQNNLAVLRLT
;
A
#
# COMPACT_ATOMS: atom_id res chain seq x y z
N MET A 1 39.53 -25.73 36.20
CA MET A 1 38.39 -24.79 36.24
C MET A 1 37.34 -25.34 37.20
N SER A 2 36.86 -24.54 38.16
CA SER A 2 35.90 -25.03 39.17
C SER A 2 34.51 -25.23 38.52
N ARG A 3 33.75 -26.25 38.95
CA ARG A 3 32.37 -26.50 38.48
C ARG A 3 31.48 -25.25 38.57
N ARG A 4 31.74 -24.36 39.54
CA ARG A 4 31.03 -23.08 39.69
C ARG A 4 31.31 -22.10 38.55
N SER A 5 32.52 -22.10 37.99
CA SER A 5 32.92 -21.22 36.88
C SER A 5 32.36 -21.70 35.53
N LEU A 6 32.19 -23.01 35.34
CA LEU A 6 31.54 -23.59 34.15
C LEU A 6 30.03 -23.31 34.14
N LEU A 7 29.37 -23.34 35.31
CA LEU A 7 27.95 -23.03 35.44
C LEU A 7 27.63 -21.55 35.20
N THR A 8 28.47 -20.62 35.65
CA THR A 8 28.30 -19.18 35.39
C THR A 8 28.54 -18.83 33.92
N LEU A 9 29.56 -19.43 33.30
CA LEU A 9 29.85 -19.22 31.88
C LEU A 9 28.75 -19.79 30.98
N GLY A 10 28.19 -20.96 31.33
CA GLY A 10 27.04 -21.55 30.63
C GLY A 10 25.76 -20.71 30.75
N PHE A 11 25.50 -20.11 31.92
CA PHE A 11 24.35 -19.23 32.14
C PHE A 11 24.48 -17.89 31.41
N LEU A 12 25.68 -17.29 31.37
CA LEU A 12 25.96 -16.08 30.58
C LEU A 12 25.85 -16.33 29.08
N LEU A 13 26.30 -17.49 28.59
CA LEU A 13 26.15 -17.88 27.19
C LEU A 13 24.68 -18.08 26.81
N LEU A 14 23.89 -18.72 27.69
CA LEU A 14 22.44 -18.89 27.51
C LEU A 14 21.68 -17.56 27.51
N CYS A 15 22.04 -16.62 28.39
CA CYS A 15 21.48 -15.26 28.42
C CYS A 15 21.87 -14.41 27.20
N SER A 16 23.06 -14.60 26.64
CA SER A 16 23.47 -13.91 25.41
C SER A 16 22.78 -14.45 24.16
N LEU A 17 22.44 -15.75 24.14
CA LEU A 17 21.70 -16.38 23.04
C LEU A 17 20.22 -16.00 23.03
N THR A 18 19.61 -15.76 24.20
CA THR A 18 18.22 -15.30 24.30
C THR A 18 18.04 -13.82 23.99
N LEU A 19 19.07 -12.98 24.16
CA LEU A 19 19.00 -11.55 23.82
C LEU A 19 19.16 -11.25 22.32
N CYS A 20 19.70 -12.19 21.54
CA CYS A 20 20.02 -11.96 20.12
C CYS A 20 18.91 -12.37 19.14
N ALA A 21 17.80 -12.95 19.63
CA ALA A 21 16.62 -13.21 18.83
C ALA A 21 15.64 -12.02 18.90
N ALA A 22 16.11 -10.82 18.54
CA ALA A 22 15.19 -9.74 18.22
C ALA A 22 14.43 -10.16 16.96
N SER A 23 13.15 -10.54 17.11
CA SER A 23 12.27 -10.80 15.97
C SER A 23 12.30 -9.56 15.07
N ARG A 24 12.55 -9.78 13.77
CA ARG A 24 12.51 -8.69 12.79
C ARG A 24 11.10 -8.09 12.82
N GLN A 25 10.99 -6.85 13.30
CA GLN A 25 9.73 -6.13 13.40
C GLN A 25 9.12 -5.95 12.00
N PHE A 26 7.89 -6.40 11.80
CA PHE A 26 7.20 -6.29 10.51
C PHE A 26 6.82 -4.83 10.26
N THR A 27 7.21 -4.25 9.12
CA THR A 27 6.94 -2.83 8.84
C THR A 27 5.79 -2.69 7.83
N VAL A 28 4.72 -1.99 8.24
CA VAL A 28 3.62 -1.57 7.35
C VAL A 28 3.75 -0.09 7.05
N VAL A 29 3.76 0.26 5.77
CA VAL A 29 3.59 1.65 5.32
C VAL A 29 2.16 1.86 4.87
N ILE A 30 1.49 2.83 5.47
CA ILE A 30 0.12 3.23 5.14
C ILE A 30 0.18 4.56 4.42
N ASP A 31 -0.24 4.53 3.17
CA ASP A 31 -0.37 5.69 2.31
C ASP A 31 -1.80 6.24 2.31
N ALA A 32 -1.95 7.50 2.72
CA ALA A 32 -3.21 8.21 2.59
C ALA A 32 -3.25 8.92 1.23
N GLY A 33 -4.07 8.42 0.30
CA GLY A 33 -4.23 8.97 -1.05
C GLY A 33 -4.46 10.49 -1.07
N HIS A 34 -3.93 11.17 -2.09
CA HIS A 34 -4.04 12.62 -2.30
C HIS A 34 -3.44 13.48 -1.16
N GLY A 35 -3.88 14.73 -1.00
CA GLY A 35 -3.48 15.65 0.08
C GLY A 35 -3.10 17.05 -0.41
N GLY A 36 -3.23 18.05 0.45
CA GLY A 36 -2.92 19.45 0.14
C GLY A 36 -3.76 19.96 -1.04
N ASN A 37 -3.09 20.36 -2.12
CA ASN A 37 -3.73 20.89 -3.33
C ASN A 37 -4.42 19.80 -4.18
N ASP A 38 -4.09 18.53 -3.95
CA ASP A 38 -4.78 17.41 -4.57
C ASP A 38 -5.93 16.96 -3.66
N CYS A 39 -7.17 17.25 -4.07
CA CYS A 39 -8.36 16.91 -3.29
C CYS A 39 -8.90 15.50 -3.55
N GLY A 40 -8.37 14.80 -4.57
CA GLY A 40 -8.94 13.56 -5.09
C GLY A 40 -10.39 13.73 -5.53
N ALA A 41 -11.18 12.66 -5.42
CA ALA A 41 -12.60 12.69 -5.70
C ALA A 41 -13.37 13.64 -4.75
N LYS A 42 -14.25 14.46 -5.36
CA LYS A 42 -15.17 15.34 -4.64
C LYS A 42 -16.53 14.65 -4.46
N GLY A 43 -16.93 14.43 -3.22
CA GLY A 43 -18.29 14.02 -2.85
C GLY A 43 -19.22 15.22 -2.64
N LEU A 44 -20.45 14.94 -2.20
CA LEU A 44 -21.45 15.99 -1.93
C LEU A 44 -21.01 16.94 -0.80
N ILE A 45 -20.38 16.40 0.24
CA ILE A 45 -19.97 17.13 1.45
C ILE A 45 -18.52 16.83 1.89
N SER A 46 -17.77 16.08 1.09
CA SER A 46 -16.46 15.56 1.47
C SER A 46 -15.48 15.57 0.30
N TYR A 47 -14.19 15.56 0.63
CA TYR A 47 -13.10 15.33 -0.30
C TYR A 47 -12.41 14.02 0.06
N GLU A 48 -12.00 13.28 -0.96
CA GLU A 48 -11.28 12.02 -0.80
C GLU A 48 -10.07 12.17 0.11
N LYS A 49 -9.23 13.19 -0.11
CA LYS A 49 -8.02 13.45 0.70
C LYS A 49 -8.25 13.48 2.22
N ASN A 50 -9.43 13.95 2.65
CA ASN A 50 -9.79 14.07 4.06
C ASN A 50 -10.22 12.73 4.64
N LEU A 51 -10.96 11.96 3.85
CA LEU A 51 -11.44 10.65 4.26
C LEU A 51 -10.31 9.62 4.23
N THR A 52 -9.45 9.62 3.21
CA THR A 52 -8.27 8.74 3.13
C THR A 52 -7.34 8.97 4.32
N LEU A 53 -7.11 10.23 4.72
CA LEU A 53 -6.32 10.54 5.92
C LEU A 53 -6.93 9.95 7.19
N ARG A 54 -8.25 10.12 7.37
CA ARG A 54 -8.97 9.58 8.53
C ARG A 54 -8.90 8.05 8.59
N TYR A 55 -9.13 7.37 7.47
CA TYR A 55 -9.05 5.92 7.39
C TYR A 55 -7.62 5.40 7.61
N ALA A 56 -6.61 6.04 7.02
CA ALA A 56 -5.21 5.66 7.20
C ALA A 56 -4.78 5.76 8.67
N LEU A 57 -5.09 6.88 9.34
CA LEU A 57 -4.76 7.07 10.76
C LEU A 57 -5.52 6.09 11.66
N ALA A 58 -6.79 5.82 11.37
CA ALA A 58 -7.57 4.83 12.13
C ALA A 58 -7.03 3.41 11.94
N LEU A 59 -6.67 3.02 10.71
CA LEU A 59 -6.08 1.72 10.41
C LEU A 59 -4.74 1.56 11.11
N GLY A 60 -3.85 2.55 10.99
CA GLY A 60 -2.54 2.48 11.62
C GLY A 60 -2.62 2.44 13.15
N SER A 61 -3.50 3.25 13.76
CA SER A 61 -3.74 3.20 15.20
C SER A 61 -4.31 1.84 15.65
N ALA A 62 -5.18 1.22 14.84
CA ALA A 62 -5.68 -0.13 15.12
C ALA A 62 -4.57 -1.18 15.02
N ILE A 63 -3.66 -1.08 14.05
CA ILE A 63 -2.52 -2.00 13.93
C ILE A 63 -1.60 -1.84 15.15
N GLU A 64 -1.17 -0.61 15.46
CA GLU A 64 -0.29 -0.31 16.59
C GLU A 64 -0.88 -0.77 17.94
N LYS A 65 -2.22 -0.77 18.06
CA LYS A 65 -2.92 -1.22 19.28
C LYS A 65 -3.00 -2.75 19.41
N ASN A 66 -3.06 -3.48 18.29
CA ASN A 66 -3.33 -4.92 18.31
C ASN A 66 -2.09 -5.79 18.00
N PHE A 67 -1.00 -5.20 17.52
CA PHE A 67 0.20 -5.92 17.11
C PHE A 67 1.47 -5.21 17.59
N ASP A 68 2.03 -5.69 18.70
CA ASP A 68 3.23 -5.10 19.33
C ASP A 68 4.51 -5.29 18.47
N ASP A 69 4.51 -6.24 17.55
CA ASP A 69 5.60 -6.59 16.65
C ASP A 69 5.48 -5.96 15.26
N VAL A 70 4.50 -5.05 15.06
CA VAL A 70 4.29 -4.34 13.80
C VAL A 70 4.60 -2.86 13.94
N ARG A 71 5.52 -2.36 13.10
CA ARG A 71 5.83 -0.94 12.98
C ARG A 71 4.98 -0.30 11.90
N VAL A 72 4.22 0.73 12.25
CA VAL A 72 3.44 1.53 11.29
C VAL A 72 4.20 2.79 10.89
N VAL A 73 4.28 3.04 9.59
CA VAL A 73 4.83 4.26 9.00
C VAL A 73 3.77 4.88 8.09
N TYR A 74 3.55 6.19 8.19
CA TYR A 74 2.56 6.89 7.37
C TYR A 74 3.28 7.71 6.30
N THR A 75 2.75 7.74 5.06
CA THR A 75 3.27 8.69 4.04
C THR A 75 2.93 10.14 4.40
N ARG A 76 1.77 10.37 5.03
CA ARG A 76 1.37 11.64 5.64
C ARG A 76 0.46 11.43 6.85
N ARG A 77 0.56 12.33 7.82
CA ARG A 77 -0.31 12.38 9.02
C ARG A 77 -1.17 13.65 9.09
N THR A 78 -0.99 14.56 8.13
CA THR A 78 -1.71 15.83 8.01
C THR A 78 -2.17 16.04 6.56
N ASP A 79 -2.90 17.12 6.31
CA ASP A 79 -3.33 17.51 4.96
C ASP A 79 -2.19 18.18 4.18
N VAL A 80 -1.28 17.35 3.66
CA VAL A 80 -0.14 17.77 2.83
C VAL A 80 -0.10 16.93 1.56
N PHE A 81 0.34 17.55 0.47
CA PHE A 81 0.56 16.84 -0.79
C PHE A 81 1.89 16.08 -0.73
N ILE A 82 1.84 14.75 -0.96
CA ILE A 82 3.01 13.91 -1.13
C ILE A 82 3.03 13.38 -2.57
N PRO A 83 4.08 13.68 -3.37
CA PRO A 83 4.28 13.13 -4.71
C PRO A 83 4.23 11.60 -4.72
N LEU A 84 3.77 10.98 -5.81
CA LEU A 84 3.65 9.51 -5.89
C LEU A 84 4.99 8.81 -5.72
N HIS A 85 6.07 9.34 -6.31
CA HIS A 85 7.40 8.78 -6.14
C HIS A 85 7.87 8.84 -4.67
N GLU A 86 7.58 9.93 -3.96
CA GLU A 86 8.01 10.08 -2.56
C GLU A 86 7.23 9.12 -1.65
N ARG A 87 5.96 8.80 -1.95
CA ARG A 87 5.21 7.75 -1.23
C ARG A 87 5.92 6.40 -1.32
N ALA A 88 6.41 6.08 -2.51
CA ALA A 88 7.17 4.86 -2.74
C ALA A 88 8.56 4.90 -2.10
N ASP A 89 9.26 6.02 -2.17
CA ASP A 89 10.55 6.19 -1.52
C ASP A 89 10.44 6.07 0.00
N ILE A 90 9.35 6.55 0.60
CA ILE A 90 9.05 6.32 2.03
C ILE A 90 8.97 4.81 2.32
N ALA A 91 8.30 4.03 1.47
CA ALA A 91 8.20 2.59 1.64
C ALA A 91 9.56 1.88 1.53
N ASN A 92 10.30 2.21 0.46
CA ASN A 92 11.61 1.64 0.17
C ASN A 92 12.65 1.97 1.24
N ARG A 93 12.76 3.24 1.65
CA ARG A 93 13.71 3.69 2.69
C ARG A 93 13.40 3.07 4.06
N ASN A 94 12.14 2.78 4.35
CA ASN A 94 11.72 2.10 5.57
C ASN A 94 11.80 0.58 5.48
N LYS A 95 12.17 0.00 4.33
CA LYS A 95 12.20 -1.45 4.08
C LYS A 95 10.87 -2.10 4.45
N ALA A 96 9.76 -1.50 4.00
CA ALA A 96 8.42 -1.95 4.30
C ALA A 96 8.23 -3.41 3.85
N ASP A 97 7.59 -4.20 4.72
CA ASP A 97 7.15 -5.56 4.39
C ASP A 97 5.77 -5.55 3.72
N LEU A 98 4.99 -4.50 3.98
CA LEU A 98 3.68 -4.27 3.37
C LEU A 98 3.48 -2.77 3.10
N PHE A 99 3.03 -2.46 1.88
CA PHE A 99 2.55 -1.13 1.51
C PHE A 99 1.05 -1.17 1.26
N LEU A 100 0.30 -0.30 1.94
CA LEU A 100 -1.16 -0.17 1.79
C LEU A 100 -1.50 1.27 1.41
N SER A 101 -2.04 1.48 0.22
CA SER A 101 -2.56 2.79 -0.18
C SER A 101 -4.09 2.83 -0.06
N VAL A 102 -4.60 3.84 0.63
CA VAL A 102 -6.03 4.04 0.93
C VAL A 102 -6.60 5.14 0.05
N HIS A 103 -7.57 4.78 -0.78
CA HIS A 103 -8.29 5.65 -1.70
C HIS A 103 -9.81 5.49 -1.57
N ILE A 104 -10.56 6.50 -2.00
CA ILE A 104 -12.02 6.48 -2.11
C ILE A 104 -12.40 6.85 -3.54
N ASN A 105 -12.60 5.80 -4.32
CA ASN A 105 -12.92 5.89 -5.73
C ASN A 105 -14.23 6.66 -6.00
N ALA A 106 -14.32 7.26 -7.18
CA ALA A 106 -15.53 7.88 -7.71
C ALA A 106 -15.86 7.40 -9.12
N LEU A 107 -17.10 7.59 -9.55
CA LEU A 107 -17.51 7.38 -10.94
C LEU A 107 -17.91 8.71 -11.57
N ALA A 108 -17.85 8.77 -12.90
CA ALA A 108 -18.40 9.89 -13.66
C ALA A 108 -19.91 10.05 -13.38
N GLY A 109 -20.41 11.29 -13.51
CA GLY A 109 -21.79 11.64 -13.19
C GLY A 109 -22.82 10.73 -13.87
N GLY A 110 -23.88 10.39 -13.13
CA GLY A 110 -24.97 9.52 -13.60
C GLY A 110 -24.76 8.02 -13.36
N ARG A 111 -23.61 7.60 -12.81
CA ARG A 111 -23.34 6.21 -12.41
C ARG A 111 -23.30 6.09 -10.89
N ILE A 112 -23.99 5.08 -10.37
CA ILE A 112 -23.96 4.73 -8.95
C ILE A 112 -23.21 3.42 -8.81
N SER A 113 -22.13 3.43 -8.05
CA SER A 113 -21.44 2.22 -7.58
C SER A 113 -21.07 2.41 -6.12
N HIS A 114 -21.19 1.33 -5.36
CA HIS A 114 -20.85 1.28 -3.95
C HIS A 114 -20.26 -0.08 -3.62
N GLY A 115 -19.36 -0.10 -2.65
CA GLY A 115 -18.74 -1.34 -2.20
C GLY A 115 -17.36 -1.11 -1.63
N PHE A 116 -16.65 -2.20 -1.41
CA PHE A 116 -15.22 -2.22 -1.12
C PHE A 116 -14.51 -2.88 -2.31
N GLN A 117 -13.37 -2.33 -2.70
CA GLN A 117 -12.53 -2.81 -3.79
C GLN A 117 -11.08 -2.79 -3.32
N SER A 118 -10.32 -3.82 -3.69
CA SER A 118 -8.88 -3.91 -3.43
C SER A 118 -8.15 -4.10 -4.74
N TYR A 119 -7.01 -3.43 -4.87
CA TYR A 119 -6.20 -3.43 -6.08
C TYR A 119 -4.79 -3.89 -5.74
N THR A 120 -4.28 -4.79 -6.57
CA THR A 120 -2.88 -5.22 -6.56
C THR A 120 -2.21 -4.82 -7.86
N LEU A 121 -0.89 -4.84 -7.88
CA LEU A 121 -0.15 -4.61 -9.11
C LEU A 121 -0.36 -5.77 -10.09
N GLY A 122 -0.65 -5.45 -11.34
CA GLY A 122 -0.66 -6.41 -12.44
C GLY A 122 -1.14 -5.81 -13.75
N THR A 123 -1.05 -6.58 -14.82
CA THR A 123 -1.65 -6.23 -16.10
C THR A 123 -3.16 -6.37 -15.95
N GLY A 124 -3.89 -5.26 -15.85
CA GLY A 124 -5.34 -5.21 -15.62
C GLY A 124 -6.07 -6.47 -16.08
N GLU A 125 -6.63 -7.25 -15.15
CA GLU A 125 -7.25 -8.53 -15.50
C GLU A 125 -8.27 -8.31 -16.62
N ARG A 126 -8.17 -9.11 -17.69
CA ARG A 126 -9.09 -9.12 -18.84
C ARG A 126 -10.46 -9.69 -18.43
N THR A 127 -11.15 -9.06 -17.49
CA THR A 127 -12.47 -9.48 -17.02
C THR A 127 -13.56 -8.64 -17.69
N GLY A 128 -13.80 -8.95 -18.98
CA GLY A 128 -14.87 -8.35 -19.78
C GLY A 128 -14.72 -6.84 -20.06
N SER A 129 -15.43 -6.33 -21.06
CA SER A 129 -15.26 -4.93 -21.52
C SER A 129 -15.62 -3.88 -20.45
N LYS A 130 -16.56 -4.19 -19.54
CA LYS A 130 -17.03 -3.25 -18.51
C LYS A 130 -16.08 -3.18 -17.30
N GLY A 131 -15.62 -4.34 -16.79
CA GLY A 131 -14.64 -4.41 -15.70
C GLY A 131 -13.29 -3.83 -16.10
N LEU A 132 -12.86 -4.08 -17.34
CA LEU A 132 -11.65 -3.49 -17.92
C LEU A 132 -11.72 -1.96 -17.98
N GLN A 133 -12.85 -1.39 -18.42
CA GLN A 133 -13.02 0.06 -18.47
C GLN A 133 -13.02 0.68 -17.07
N GLU A 134 -13.74 0.09 -16.11
CA GLU A 134 -13.77 0.59 -14.74
C GLU A 134 -12.37 0.55 -14.09
N ASN A 135 -11.62 -0.55 -14.27
CA ASN A 135 -10.25 -0.66 -13.79
C ASN A 135 -9.34 0.37 -14.46
N LEU A 136 -9.42 0.54 -15.78
CA LEU A 136 -8.60 1.52 -16.49
C LEU A 136 -8.88 2.96 -16.04
N GLU A 137 -10.15 3.32 -15.81
CA GLU A 137 -10.52 4.66 -15.34
C GLU A 137 -9.99 4.95 -13.93
N VAL A 138 -9.95 3.95 -13.05
CA VAL A 138 -9.29 4.07 -11.73
C VAL A 138 -7.81 4.35 -11.91
N ALA A 139 -7.09 3.54 -12.68
CA ALA A 139 -5.66 3.73 -12.88
C ALA A 139 -5.35 5.11 -13.49
N LYS A 140 -6.11 5.55 -14.50
CA LYS A 140 -5.93 6.87 -15.09
C LYS A 140 -6.12 7.98 -14.07
N ARG A 141 -7.16 7.88 -13.22
CA ARG A 141 -7.43 8.89 -12.20
C ARG A 141 -6.33 8.93 -11.15
N GLU A 142 -6.00 7.79 -10.54
CA GLU A 142 -5.00 7.76 -9.47
C GLU A 142 -3.61 8.15 -9.98
N ASN A 143 -3.27 7.80 -11.23
CA ASN A 143 -2.00 8.21 -11.85
C ASN A 143 -2.03 9.66 -12.36
N SER A 144 -3.19 10.32 -12.48
CA SER A 144 -3.26 11.72 -12.94
C SER A 144 -2.57 12.70 -11.99
N VAL A 145 -2.38 12.30 -10.73
CA VAL A 145 -1.65 13.04 -9.70
C VAL A 145 -0.20 13.33 -10.12
N ILE A 146 0.39 12.50 -11.00
CA ILE A 146 1.73 12.70 -11.57
C ILE A 146 1.87 14.10 -12.19
N PHE A 147 0.82 14.63 -12.82
CA PHE A 147 0.85 15.94 -13.48
C PHE A 147 0.93 17.12 -12.50
N LEU A 148 0.73 16.89 -11.20
CA LEU A 148 0.89 17.90 -10.15
C LEU A 148 2.34 18.00 -9.66
N GLU A 149 3.22 17.07 -10.05
CA GLU A 149 4.62 17.04 -9.65
C GLU A 149 5.47 17.95 -10.54
N LYS A 150 6.34 18.77 -9.93
CA LYS A 150 7.10 19.81 -10.66
C LYS A 150 8.05 19.23 -11.72
N ASP A 151 8.60 18.05 -11.49
CA ASP A 151 9.61 17.37 -12.29
C ASP A 151 9.05 16.18 -13.10
N TYR A 152 7.73 16.06 -13.23
CA TYR A 152 7.09 14.87 -13.79
C TYR A 152 7.63 14.46 -15.17
N LYS A 153 7.91 15.44 -16.06
CA LYS A 153 8.44 15.20 -17.42
C LYS A 153 9.80 14.53 -17.43
N THR A 154 10.62 14.76 -16.41
CA THR A 154 11.97 14.20 -16.30
C THR A 154 11.93 12.90 -15.50
N ARG A 155 11.16 12.88 -14.40
CA ARG A 155 11.09 11.77 -13.45
C ARG A 155 10.43 10.53 -14.05
N TYR A 156 9.35 10.72 -14.79
CA TYR A 156 8.57 9.63 -15.39
C TYR A 156 9.03 9.34 -16.83
N LYS A 157 10.10 10.01 -17.29
CA LYS A 157 10.74 9.75 -18.58
C LYS A 157 11.36 8.35 -18.56
N GLY A 158 10.91 7.45 -19.43
CA GLY A 158 11.40 6.06 -19.49
C GLY A 158 10.62 5.05 -18.64
N LEU A 159 9.58 5.47 -17.91
CA LEU A 159 8.45 4.57 -17.62
C LEU A 159 7.66 4.23 -18.90
N GLU A 160 7.98 4.92 -19.99
CA GLU A 160 7.68 4.54 -21.36
C GLU A 160 8.68 3.47 -21.83
N ASN A 161 8.25 2.21 -21.76
CA ASN A 161 8.66 1.08 -22.61
C ASN A 161 10.18 0.90 -22.83
N SER A 162 10.95 0.62 -21.78
CA SER A 162 12.26 -0.05 -21.96
C SER A 162 12.09 -1.53 -21.61
N ALA A 163 12.45 -2.42 -22.54
CA ALA A 163 12.21 -3.86 -22.39
C ALA A 163 12.88 -4.42 -21.12
N GLU A 164 14.09 -3.95 -20.79
CA GLU A 164 14.85 -4.40 -19.63
C GLU A 164 14.26 -3.90 -18.30
N GLY A 165 13.77 -2.65 -18.27
CA GLY A 165 13.10 -2.08 -17.11
C GLY A 165 11.74 -2.73 -16.84
N ASP A 166 11.00 -3.05 -17.91
CA ASP A 166 9.74 -3.77 -17.81
C ASP A 166 9.95 -5.22 -17.36
N ILE A 167 10.97 -5.93 -17.87
CA ILE A 167 11.31 -7.29 -17.42
C ILE A 167 11.75 -7.32 -15.95
N MET A 168 12.65 -6.43 -15.52
CA MET A 168 13.10 -6.38 -14.12
C MET A 168 11.93 -6.08 -13.18
N PHE A 169 11.08 -5.13 -13.57
CA PHE A 169 9.88 -4.79 -12.82
C PHE A 169 8.88 -5.96 -12.78
N GLU A 170 8.67 -6.66 -13.90
CA GLU A 170 7.80 -7.84 -13.98
C GLU A 170 8.30 -8.97 -13.06
N LEU A 171 9.60 -9.23 -13.04
CA LEU A 171 10.22 -10.22 -12.13
C LEU A 171 10.06 -9.84 -10.64
N ILE A 172 10.25 -8.57 -10.30
CA ILE A 172 10.06 -8.07 -8.91
C ILE A 172 8.59 -8.13 -8.52
N ALA A 173 7.70 -7.68 -9.41
CA ALA A 173 6.25 -7.73 -9.22
C ALA A 173 5.81 -9.19 -9.01
N ASP A 174 6.26 -10.12 -9.85
CA ASP A 174 5.93 -11.54 -9.76
C ASP A 174 6.27 -12.15 -8.39
N LYS A 175 7.44 -11.82 -7.82
CA LYS A 175 7.85 -12.35 -6.51
C LYS A 175 6.85 -12.05 -5.39
N ASN A 176 6.22 -10.88 -5.42
CA ASN A 176 5.28 -10.43 -4.39
C ASN A 176 3.82 -10.47 -4.84
N ARG A 177 3.55 -10.82 -6.11
CA ARG A 177 2.22 -10.79 -6.72
C ARG A 177 1.27 -11.77 -6.05
N GLU A 178 1.70 -13.01 -5.85
CA GLU A 178 0.86 -14.05 -5.22
C GLU A 178 0.40 -13.63 -3.81
N ARG A 179 1.34 -13.16 -2.98
CA ARG A 179 1.04 -12.67 -1.62
C ARG A 179 0.12 -11.46 -1.63
N SER A 180 0.33 -10.54 -2.57
CA SER A 180 -0.52 -9.36 -2.73
C SER A 180 -1.96 -9.76 -3.11
N VAL A 181 -2.10 -10.69 -4.06
CA VAL A 181 -3.40 -11.19 -4.51
C VAL A 181 -4.11 -11.95 -3.39
N GLU A 182 -3.39 -12.77 -2.64
CA GLU A 182 -3.92 -13.49 -1.47
C GLU A 182 -4.43 -12.50 -0.42
N LEU A 183 -3.60 -11.54 0.00
CA LEU A 183 -3.99 -10.51 0.97
C LEU A 183 -5.21 -9.72 0.47
N SER A 184 -5.23 -9.36 -0.81
CA SER A 184 -6.35 -8.64 -1.45
C SER A 184 -7.67 -9.43 -1.36
N ARG A 185 -7.63 -10.75 -1.56
CA ARG A 185 -8.81 -11.63 -1.42
C ARG A 185 -9.28 -11.75 0.03
N ILE A 186 -8.35 -11.87 0.98
CA ILE A 186 -8.65 -11.91 2.42
C ILE A 186 -9.29 -10.60 2.87
N LEU A 187 -8.69 -9.46 2.49
CA LEU A 187 -9.22 -8.14 2.80
C LEU A 187 -10.65 -7.97 2.25
N GLN A 188 -10.90 -8.39 1.01
CA GLN A 188 -12.25 -8.33 0.46
C GLN A 188 -13.27 -9.10 1.29
N THR A 189 -12.90 -10.32 1.68
CA THR A 189 -13.77 -11.20 2.45
C THR A 189 -14.05 -10.62 3.83
N GLU A 190 -13.01 -10.27 4.58
CA GLU A 190 -13.14 -9.82 5.96
C GLU A 190 -13.75 -8.43 6.08
N VAL A 191 -13.39 -7.48 5.20
CA VAL A 191 -13.96 -6.13 5.22
C VAL A 191 -15.45 -6.18 4.86
N CYS A 192 -15.83 -6.91 3.82
CA CYS A 192 -17.24 -7.01 3.44
C CYS A 192 -18.06 -7.73 4.51
N ARG A 193 -17.50 -8.79 5.13
CA ARG A 193 -18.14 -9.51 6.25
C ARG A 193 -18.36 -8.61 7.46
N ALA A 194 -17.34 -7.84 7.85
CA ALA A 194 -17.39 -7.00 9.05
C ALA A 194 -18.26 -5.75 8.87
N THR A 195 -18.35 -5.20 7.65
CA THR A 195 -19.01 -3.91 7.39
C THR A 195 -20.36 -4.03 6.69
N GLY A 196 -20.70 -5.19 6.15
CA GLY A 196 -21.88 -5.38 5.29
C GLY A 196 -21.78 -4.68 3.92
N ARG A 197 -20.60 -4.16 3.55
CA ARG A 197 -20.40 -3.53 2.24
C ARG A 197 -20.47 -4.58 1.13
N VAL A 198 -20.93 -4.14 -0.05
CA VAL A 198 -20.91 -4.95 -1.26
C VAL A 198 -19.46 -5.26 -1.64
N ASN A 199 -19.18 -6.54 -1.90
CA ASN A 199 -17.89 -6.99 -2.42
C ASN A 199 -17.75 -6.56 -3.88
N GLY A 200 -16.89 -5.58 -4.13
CA GLY A 200 -16.61 -5.05 -5.46
C GLY A 200 -15.48 -5.75 -6.20
N GLY A 201 -14.91 -6.83 -5.63
CA GLY A 201 -13.87 -7.65 -6.24
C GLY A 201 -12.42 -7.26 -5.89
N ALA A 202 -11.53 -8.24 -5.89
CA ALA A 202 -10.09 -8.05 -5.86
C ALA A 202 -9.59 -7.94 -7.30
N HIS A 203 -8.93 -6.83 -7.63
CA HIS A 203 -8.51 -6.51 -8.99
C HIS A 203 -6.99 -6.40 -9.08
N GLN A 204 -6.47 -6.50 -10.30
CA GLN A 204 -5.10 -6.14 -10.62
C GLN A 204 -5.10 -4.93 -11.55
N ASN A 205 -4.14 -4.02 -11.39
CA ASN A 205 -4.04 -2.82 -12.22
C ASN A 205 -2.64 -2.20 -12.23
N ASN A 206 -2.37 -1.34 -13.21
CA ASN A 206 -1.10 -0.61 -13.33
C ASN A 206 -1.16 0.74 -12.58
N LEU A 207 -1.11 0.66 -11.25
CA LEU A 207 -1.09 1.84 -10.38
C LEU A 207 0.36 2.26 -10.12
N ALA A 208 0.70 3.51 -10.45
CA ALA A 208 2.06 4.02 -10.34
C ALA A 208 2.60 3.93 -8.90
N VAL A 209 1.73 4.17 -7.90
CA VAL A 209 2.11 4.06 -6.48
C VAL A 209 2.54 2.65 -6.09
N LEU A 210 1.91 1.61 -6.64
CA LEU A 210 2.27 0.21 -6.37
C LEU A 210 3.45 -0.27 -7.22
N ARG A 211 3.70 0.39 -8.35
CA ARG A 211 4.83 0.08 -9.26
C ARG A 211 6.16 0.61 -8.71
N LEU A 212 6.14 1.66 -7.91
CA LEU A 212 7.36 2.29 -7.42
C LEU A 212 7.81 1.77 -6.04
N THR A 213 6.91 1.09 -5.31
CA THR A 213 7.13 0.49 -3.97
C THR A 213 7.67 -0.91 -4.06
#